data_AF-A0A6P5JPA9-F1
#
_entry.id   AF-A0A6P5JPA9-F1
#
_cell.length_a   1.000
_cell.length_b   1.000
_cell.length_c   1.000
_cell.angle_alpha   90.00
_cell.angle_beta   90.00
_cell.angle_gamma   90.00
#
_symmetry.space_group_name_H-M   'P 1'
#
loop_
_entity.id
_entity.type
_entity.pdbx_description
1 polymer ?
#
loop_
_entity_poly.entity_id
_entity_poly.type
_entity_poly.pdbx_seq_one_letter_code
_entity_poly.pdbx_strand_id
1 'polypeptide(L)'
;MDWDVICLNGGSWSGNSCICPTGYNGEQCEEKDIVCENGGTWDGIKCICSVLFYGTKCELVSDSLPIGTPPEEVNATVGVKVTVTNMEFTKDLENTSSDAYKSFAELFKTQMDTIFQNVSHYVGVEIKKLSNGSILVEYDVILSTSFTPDYMTELETSAKKVEETITTVIIEQGDTNCTEILCFNPNETSVDELIVSYDPLVECQETAGEFKEFFYIDYKDETPECINRCMQGFNSSLDCNQGKCLFQQSGSRIGPRCFCFTTDTHLVLGRNL
;
A
#
# COMPACT_ATOMS: atom_id res chain seq x y z
N MET A 1 -0.44 -22.54 66.04
CA MET A 1 -0.70 -21.34 65.22
C MET A 1 -1.16 -21.87 63.88
N ASP A 2 -2.46 -21.93 63.72
CA ASP A 2 -3.12 -22.28 62.46
C ASP A 2 -3.07 -21.01 61.62
N TRP A 3 -2.36 -21.03 60.49
CA TRP A 3 -2.40 -19.92 59.54
C TRP A 3 -3.56 -20.26 58.60
N ASP A 4 -4.70 -19.61 58.79
CA ASP A 4 -5.80 -19.69 57.82
C ASP A 4 -5.25 -19.25 56.46
N VAL A 5 -5.14 -20.19 55.51
CA VAL A 5 -4.71 -19.88 54.15
C VAL A 5 -5.86 -19.20 53.43
N ILE A 6 -5.67 -17.94 53.05
CA ILE A 6 -6.68 -17.12 52.38
C ILE A 6 -6.43 -17.19 50.87
N CYS A 7 -7.43 -17.67 50.12
CA CYS A 7 -7.46 -17.53 48.66
C CYS A 7 -8.20 -16.25 48.30
N LEU A 8 -7.51 -15.33 47.61
CA LEU A 8 -8.00 -14.03 47.17
C LEU A 8 -8.79 -14.15 45.86
N ASN A 9 -9.43 -13.06 45.45
CA ASN A 9 -10.13 -12.90 44.16
C ASN A 9 -11.17 -14.00 43.82
N GLY A 10 -11.75 -14.64 44.84
CA GLY A 10 -12.74 -15.72 44.66
C GLY A 10 -12.13 -17.11 44.46
N GLY A 11 -10.84 -17.28 44.73
CA GLY A 11 -10.17 -18.57 44.77
C GLY A 11 -10.74 -19.47 45.87
N SER A 12 -10.62 -20.78 45.67
CA SER A 12 -11.12 -21.80 46.61
C SER A 12 -9.98 -22.67 47.14
N TRP A 13 -9.97 -22.93 48.45
CA TRP A 13 -8.93 -23.76 49.06
C TRP A 13 -9.20 -25.25 48.83
N SER A 14 -8.25 -25.95 48.22
CA SER A 14 -8.36 -27.40 47.94
C SER A 14 -7.88 -28.31 49.07
N GLY A 15 -7.29 -27.74 50.14
CA GLY A 15 -6.61 -28.49 51.19
C GLY A 15 -5.07 -28.45 51.11
N ASN A 16 -4.51 -28.13 49.94
CA ASN A 16 -3.06 -28.01 49.74
C ASN A 16 -2.63 -26.76 48.96
N SER A 17 -3.48 -26.25 48.06
CA SER A 17 -3.25 -25.00 47.32
C SER A 17 -4.56 -24.28 47.01
N CYS A 18 -4.49 -22.99 46.70
CA CYS A 18 -5.63 -22.26 46.16
C CYS A 18 -5.90 -22.67 44.72
N ILE A 19 -7.17 -22.92 44.38
CA ILE A 19 -7.67 -23.07 43.02
C ILE A 19 -8.18 -21.72 42.58
N CYS A 20 -7.48 -21.12 41.62
CA CYS A 20 -7.77 -19.76 41.15
C CYS A 20 -8.82 -19.76 40.04
N PRO A 21 -9.75 -18.78 40.07
CA PRO A 21 -10.71 -18.60 38.98
C PRO A 21 -9.99 -18.10 37.72
N THR A 22 -10.60 -18.31 36.54
CA THR A 22 -10.07 -17.84 35.27
C THR A 22 -9.73 -16.35 35.34
N GLY A 23 -8.49 -15.99 34.99
CA GLY A 23 -8.05 -14.60 35.06
C GLY A 23 -7.19 -14.28 36.29
N TYR A 24 -6.87 -15.26 37.14
CA TYR A 24 -6.05 -15.10 38.35
C TYR A 24 -5.12 -16.29 38.56
N ASN A 25 -3.93 -16.00 39.10
CA ASN A 25 -2.88 -16.95 39.43
C ASN A 25 -2.14 -16.51 40.73
N GLY A 26 -1.05 -17.20 41.07
CA GLY A 26 -0.35 -17.03 42.35
C GLY A 26 -0.79 -18.07 43.40
N GLU A 27 -0.03 -18.18 44.50
CA GLU A 27 -0.29 -19.18 45.54
C GLU A 27 -1.61 -18.95 46.28
N GLN A 28 -2.05 -17.68 46.31
CA GLN A 28 -3.28 -17.21 46.92
C GLN A 28 -4.26 -16.61 45.88
N CYS A 29 -4.04 -16.81 44.58
CA CYS A 29 -4.86 -16.16 43.53
C CYS A 29 -4.80 -14.63 43.55
N GLU A 30 -3.70 -14.10 44.06
CA GLU A 30 -3.42 -12.68 44.25
C GLU A 30 -2.99 -11.99 42.95
N GLU A 31 -2.41 -12.75 42.03
CA GLU A 31 -1.97 -12.27 40.73
C GLU A 31 -3.11 -12.37 39.72
N LYS A 32 -3.18 -11.42 38.80
CA LYS A 32 -4.19 -11.39 37.74
C LYS A 32 -3.55 -11.91 36.46
N ASP A 33 -4.11 -12.97 35.88
CA ASP A 33 -3.66 -13.45 34.57
C ASP A 33 -3.81 -12.32 33.54
N ILE A 34 -2.70 -12.00 32.89
CA ILE A 34 -2.69 -11.02 31.81
C ILE A 34 -3.21 -11.72 30.56
N VAL A 35 -4.49 -11.52 30.27
CA VAL A 35 -5.09 -11.92 28.99
C VAL A 35 -4.76 -10.85 27.95
N CYS A 36 -4.06 -11.26 26.90
CA CYS A 36 -3.78 -10.41 25.75
C CYS A 36 -5.06 -10.23 24.90
N GLU A 37 -5.33 -9.01 24.51
CA GLU A 37 -6.41 -8.60 23.62
C GLU A 37 -5.91 -8.55 22.17
N ASN A 38 -6.83 -8.35 21.22
CA ASN A 38 -6.53 -8.11 19.80
C ASN A 38 -5.55 -9.12 19.15
N GLY A 39 -5.66 -10.40 19.54
CA GLY A 39 -4.82 -11.47 19.00
C GLY A 39 -3.38 -11.48 19.51
N GLY A 40 -3.07 -10.71 20.57
CA GLY A 40 -1.76 -10.75 21.21
C GLY A 40 -1.45 -12.12 21.83
N THR A 41 -0.16 -12.47 21.91
CA THR A 41 0.31 -13.74 22.48
C THR A 41 1.13 -13.49 23.74
N TRP A 42 0.84 -14.21 24.82
CA TRP A 42 1.62 -14.14 26.05
C TRP A 42 2.92 -14.94 25.91
N ASP A 43 4.08 -14.30 26.11
CA ASP A 43 5.40 -14.95 26.01
C ASP A 43 5.94 -15.50 27.35
N GLY A 44 5.17 -15.38 28.42
CA GLY A 44 5.59 -15.68 29.79
C GLY A 44 5.96 -14.45 30.62
N ILE A 45 6.14 -13.29 29.99
CA ILE A 45 6.54 -12.03 30.64
C ILE A 45 5.63 -10.86 30.23
N LYS A 46 5.23 -10.78 28.96
CA LYS A 46 4.40 -9.71 28.40
C LYS A 46 3.52 -10.21 27.25
N CYS A 47 2.54 -9.39 26.88
CA CYS A 47 1.83 -9.58 25.62
C CYS A 47 2.70 -9.13 24.44
N ILE A 48 2.88 -10.02 23.48
CA ILE A 48 3.44 -9.72 22.16
C ILE A 48 2.28 -9.32 21.25
N CYS A 49 2.26 -8.04 20.88
CA CYS A 49 1.21 -7.45 20.05
C CYS A 49 1.56 -7.56 18.57
N SER A 50 0.53 -7.62 17.72
CA SER A 50 0.71 -7.35 16.30
C SER A 50 1.01 -5.87 16.07
N VAL A 51 1.52 -5.51 14.90
CA VAL A 51 1.97 -4.14 14.58
C VAL A 51 0.87 -3.08 14.76
N LEU A 52 -0.40 -3.48 14.64
CA LEU A 52 -1.56 -2.61 14.79
C LEU A 52 -1.86 -2.20 16.23
N PHE A 53 -1.33 -2.93 17.21
CA PHE A 53 -1.71 -2.77 18.60
C PHE A 53 -0.50 -2.59 19.52
N TYR A 54 -0.73 -1.88 20.62
CA TYR A 54 0.23 -1.71 21.69
C TYR A 54 -0.51 -1.68 23.04
N GLY A 55 0.27 -1.54 24.12
CA GLY A 55 -0.24 -1.57 25.49
C GLY A 55 0.15 -2.87 26.20
N THR A 56 -0.15 -2.94 27.49
CA THR A 56 0.25 -4.09 28.32
C THR A 56 -0.48 -5.37 27.94
N LYS A 57 -1.65 -5.23 27.32
CA LYS A 57 -2.52 -6.29 26.86
C LYS A 57 -2.81 -6.18 25.36
N CYS A 58 -2.10 -5.35 24.60
CA CYS A 58 -2.43 -5.07 23.19
C CYS A 58 -3.82 -4.44 23.01
N GLU A 59 -4.28 -3.68 24.01
CA GLU A 59 -5.61 -3.12 24.10
C GLU A 59 -5.76 -1.78 23.35
N LEU A 60 -4.66 -1.18 22.87
CA LEU A 60 -4.65 0.12 22.17
C LEU A 60 -4.22 -0.04 20.72
N VAL A 61 -4.81 0.72 19.79
CA VAL A 61 -4.37 0.77 18.38
C VAL A 61 -3.24 1.77 18.23
N SER A 62 -2.15 1.35 17.57
CA SER A 62 -0.97 2.17 17.29
C SER A 62 -1.33 3.42 16.49
N ASP A 63 -0.63 4.53 16.74
CA ASP A 63 -0.81 5.77 15.99
C ASP A 63 0.00 5.82 14.69
N SER A 64 1.01 4.95 14.60
CA SER A 64 1.88 4.73 13.45
C SER A 64 2.02 3.23 13.18
N LEU A 65 2.10 2.86 11.91
CA LEU A 65 2.31 1.49 11.47
C LEU A 65 3.60 1.41 10.65
N PRO A 66 4.36 0.32 10.78
CA PRO A 66 5.52 0.12 9.94
C PRO A 66 5.07 -0.15 8.50
N ILE A 67 5.68 0.56 7.57
CA ILE A 67 5.69 0.24 6.14
C ILE A 67 7.12 -0.03 5.71
N GLY A 68 7.30 -0.76 4.61
CA GLY A 68 8.59 -1.03 4.01
C GLY A 68 9.33 0.26 3.66
N THR A 69 10.66 0.17 3.60
CA THR A 69 11.46 1.27 3.07
C THR A 69 11.13 1.47 1.59
N PRO A 70 10.74 2.68 1.16
CA PRO A 70 10.47 2.95 -0.25
C PRO A 70 11.67 2.59 -1.13
N PRO A 71 11.45 2.10 -2.36
CA PRO A 71 12.53 1.87 -3.30
C PRO A 71 13.14 3.20 -3.74
N GLU A 72 14.40 3.16 -4.21
CA GLU A 72 15.07 4.36 -4.74
C GLU A 72 14.39 4.86 -6.03
N GLU A 73 13.99 3.92 -6.89
CA GLU A 73 13.21 4.19 -8.10
C GLU A 73 11.87 3.44 -8.07
N VAL A 74 10.84 4.09 -8.60
CA VAL A 74 9.51 3.52 -8.79
C VAL A 74 9.23 3.37 -10.26
N ASN A 75 8.95 2.13 -10.67
CA ASN A 75 8.52 1.82 -12.02
C ASN A 75 6.99 1.94 -12.13
N ALA A 76 6.52 2.34 -13.31
CA ALA A 76 5.13 2.25 -13.68
C ALA A 76 4.99 1.80 -15.13
N THR A 77 3.84 1.19 -15.45
CA THR A 77 3.54 0.65 -16.76
C THR A 77 2.22 1.18 -17.28
N VAL A 78 2.19 1.59 -18.54
CA VAL A 78 0.96 1.89 -19.29
C VAL A 78 0.80 0.83 -20.36
N GLY A 79 -0.27 0.03 -20.26
CA GLY A 79 -0.59 -0.98 -21.27
C GLY A 79 -1.09 -0.33 -22.55
N VAL A 80 -0.57 -0.77 -23.69
CA VAL A 80 -0.96 -0.22 -25.00
C VAL A 80 -1.14 -1.36 -25.99
N LYS A 81 -2.16 -1.19 -26.83
CA LYS A 81 -2.46 -2.09 -27.94
C LYS A 81 -2.46 -1.30 -29.24
N VAL A 82 -1.69 -1.75 -30.23
CA VAL A 82 -1.63 -1.14 -31.57
C VAL A 82 -1.53 -2.22 -32.65
N THR A 83 -2.06 -1.95 -33.84
CA THR A 83 -1.92 -2.83 -35.00
C THR A 83 -0.92 -2.23 -35.99
N VAL A 84 0.16 -2.95 -36.29
CA VAL A 84 1.14 -2.57 -37.32
C VAL A 84 0.67 -3.06 -38.69
N THR A 85 0.50 -2.14 -39.65
CA THR A 85 -0.16 -2.39 -40.94
C THR A 85 0.80 -2.64 -42.10
N ASN A 86 2.05 -2.16 -42.01
CA ASN A 86 3.05 -2.29 -43.07
C ASN A 86 3.92 -3.56 -42.96
N MET A 87 3.57 -4.49 -42.06
CA MET A 87 4.25 -5.76 -41.87
C MET A 87 3.26 -6.92 -41.71
N GLU A 88 3.61 -8.07 -42.27
CA GLU A 88 2.78 -9.28 -42.19
C GLU A 88 3.12 -10.15 -40.98
N PHE A 89 2.09 -10.67 -40.33
CA PHE A 89 2.25 -11.60 -39.23
C PHE A 89 2.70 -12.97 -39.74
N THR A 90 3.74 -13.53 -39.12
CA THR A 90 4.19 -14.91 -39.34
C THR A 90 4.11 -15.70 -38.04
N LYS A 91 3.96 -17.02 -38.14
CA LYS A 91 3.91 -17.90 -36.94
C LYS A 91 5.17 -17.83 -36.09
N ASP A 92 6.31 -17.49 -36.68
CA ASP A 92 7.57 -17.37 -35.93
C ASP A 92 7.53 -16.21 -34.93
N LEU A 93 6.66 -15.21 -35.13
CA LEU A 93 6.40 -14.11 -34.18
C LEU A 93 5.68 -14.56 -32.91
N GLU A 94 5.11 -15.78 -32.87
CA GLU A 94 4.58 -16.35 -31.63
C GLU A 94 5.70 -16.88 -30.71
N ASN A 95 6.89 -17.12 -31.27
CA ASN A 95 8.04 -17.66 -30.54
C ASN A 95 9.04 -16.55 -30.21
N THR A 96 9.08 -16.15 -28.94
CA THR A 96 9.98 -15.09 -28.43
C THR A 96 11.48 -15.36 -28.64
N SER A 97 11.86 -16.62 -28.89
CA SER A 97 13.24 -17.01 -29.15
C SER A 97 13.62 -16.99 -30.64
N SER A 98 12.65 -16.82 -31.54
CA SER A 98 12.89 -16.82 -32.99
C SER A 98 13.62 -15.55 -33.43
N ASP A 99 14.37 -15.66 -34.53
CA ASP A 99 15.06 -14.50 -35.12
C ASP A 99 14.06 -13.48 -35.65
N ALA A 100 12.90 -13.93 -36.16
CA ALA A 100 11.82 -13.07 -36.62
C ALA A 100 11.25 -12.22 -35.48
N TYR A 101 10.97 -12.83 -34.32
CA TYR A 101 10.48 -12.10 -33.15
C TYR A 101 11.51 -11.10 -32.65
N LYS A 102 12.77 -11.52 -32.48
CA LYS A 102 13.84 -10.64 -31.98
C LYS A 102 14.05 -9.44 -32.88
N SER A 103 14.10 -9.66 -34.20
CA SER A 103 14.27 -8.58 -35.19
C SER A 103 13.09 -7.60 -35.15
N PHE A 104 11.86 -8.12 -35.06
CA PHE A 104 10.67 -7.28 -34.91
C PHE A 104 10.68 -6.50 -33.59
N ALA A 105 11.00 -7.17 -32.48
CA ALA A 105 11.02 -6.56 -31.15
C ALA A 105 12.07 -5.45 -31.04
N GLU A 106 13.25 -5.63 -31.62
CA GLU A 106 14.29 -4.60 -31.69
C GLU A 106 13.85 -3.39 -32.54
N LEU A 107 13.25 -3.65 -33.70
CA LEU A 107 12.70 -2.61 -34.57
C LEU A 107 11.59 -1.82 -33.87
N PHE A 108 10.65 -2.54 -33.24
CA PHE A 108 9.54 -1.96 -32.50
C PHE A 108 10.04 -1.08 -31.35
N LYS A 109 10.96 -1.59 -30.53
CA LYS A 109 11.57 -0.81 -29.44
C LYS A 109 12.22 0.47 -29.96
N THR A 110 13.03 0.38 -31.00
CA THR A 110 13.73 1.55 -31.59
C THR A 110 12.74 2.61 -32.08
N GLN A 111 11.65 2.19 -32.71
CA GLN A 111 10.60 3.10 -33.15
C GLN A 111 9.89 3.75 -31.96
N MET A 112 9.52 2.97 -30.94
CA MET A 112 8.83 3.49 -29.76
C MET A 112 9.71 4.44 -28.94
N ASP A 113 11.02 4.18 -28.85
CA ASP A 113 11.98 5.08 -28.20
C ASP A 113 12.03 6.44 -28.90
N THR A 114 11.91 6.45 -30.24
CA THR A 114 11.84 7.69 -31.03
C THR A 114 10.52 8.42 -30.81
N ILE A 115 9.40 7.69 -30.76
CA ILE A 115 8.06 8.24 -30.54
C ILE A 115 7.96 8.88 -29.15
N PHE A 116 8.48 8.20 -28.12
CA PHE A 116 8.38 8.64 -26.73
C PHE A 116 9.58 9.44 -26.23
N GLN A 117 10.52 9.85 -27.11
CA GLN A 117 11.72 10.61 -26.73
C GLN A 117 11.45 11.89 -25.92
N ASN A 118 10.26 12.49 -26.06
CA ASN A 118 9.84 13.71 -25.37
C ASN A 118 8.91 13.44 -24.17
N VAL A 119 8.67 12.17 -23.83
CA VAL A 119 7.92 11.77 -22.64
C VAL A 119 8.91 11.68 -21.49
N SER A 120 8.73 12.53 -20.48
CA SER A 120 9.53 12.46 -19.25
C SER A 120 9.41 11.09 -18.60
N HIS A 121 10.47 10.64 -17.93
CA HIS A 121 10.51 9.36 -17.19
C HIS A 121 10.35 8.11 -18.06
N TYR A 122 10.31 8.22 -19.38
CA TYR A 122 10.29 7.06 -20.28
C TYR A 122 11.61 6.28 -20.22
N VAL A 123 11.50 4.97 -20.02
CA VAL A 123 12.65 4.05 -19.98
C VAL A 123 12.68 3.13 -21.20
N GLY A 124 11.52 2.70 -21.69
CA GLY A 124 11.44 1.74 -22.79
C GLY A 124 10.06 1.13 -22.94
N VAL A 125 9.98 0.12 -23.82
CA VAL A 125 8.77 -0.70 -24.00
C VAL A 125 9.05 -2.19 -23.85
N GLU A 126 8.06 -2.93 -23.39
CA GLU A 126 8.07 -4.40 -23.31
C GLU A 126 6.88 -5.02 -24.04
N ILE A 127 7.14 -5.78 -25.11
CA ILE A 127 6.11 -6.50 -25.86
C ILE A 127 5.61 -7.67 -25.02
N LYS A 128 4.31 -7.69 -24.70
CA LYS A 128 3.64 -8.81 -24.03
C LYS A 128 3.21 -9.89 -25.01
N LYS A 129 2.66 -9.48 -26.16
CA LYS A 129 2.07 -10.41 -27.12
C LYS A 129 2.04 -9.85 -28.53
N LEU A 130 2.28 -10.73 -29.50
CA LEU A 130 2.05 -10.50 -30.93
C LEU A 130 0.95 -11.43 -31.41
N SER A 131 -0.02 -10.91 -32.17
CA SER A 131 -1.15 -11.68 -32.70
C SER A 131 -1.43 -11.35 -34.18
N ASN A 132 -2.26 -12.18 -34.83
CA ASN A 132 -2.64 -11.99 -36.23
C ASN A 132 -3.63 -10.81 -36.43
N GLY A 133 -3.73 -10.34 -37.68
CA GLY A 133 -4.60 -9.20 -38.07
C GLY A 133 -3.84 -7.99 -38.62
N SER A 134 -2.80 -8.20 -39.45
CA SER A 134 -1.59 -7.36 -39.39
C SER A 134 -0.93 -7.52 -38.00
N ILE A 135 0.31 -7.10 -37.76
CA ILE A 135 0.96 -7.48 -36.48
C ILE A 135 0.31 -6.69 -35.34
N LEU A 136 -0.60 -7.33 -34.59
CA LEU A 136 -1.23 -6.76 -33.41
C LEU A 136 -0.27 -6.88 -32.23
N VAL A 137 0.15 -5.75 -31.69
CA VAL A 137 1.14 -5.64 -30.61
C VAL A 137 0.44 -5.20 -29.33
N GLU A 138 0.49 -6.05 -28.31
CA GLU A 138 0.16 -5.68 -26.93
C GLU A 138 1.49 -5.50 -26.19
N TYR A 139 1.72 -4.31 -25.63
CA TYR A 139 2.99 -3.94 -25.00
C TYR A 139 2.79 -2.98 -23.84
N ASP A 140 3.75 -2.95 -22.93
CA ASP A 140 3.80 -1.97 -21.85
C ASP A 140 4.80 -0.86 -22.21
N VAL A 141 4.40 0.39 -21.98
CA VAL A 141 5.32 1.52 -21.87
C VAL A 141 5.81 1.60 -20.43
N ILE A 142 7.13 1.55 -20.24
CA ILE A 142 7.78 1.56 -18.93
C ILE A 142 8.23 2.98 -18.60
N LEU A 143 7.76 3.48 -17.46
CA LEU A 143 8.14 4.75 -16.86
C LEU A 143 8.92 4.48 -15.56
N SER A 144 9.95 5.28 -15.27
CA SER A 144 10.67 5.22 -13.99
C SER A 144 11.03 6.62 -13.49
N THR A 145 10.84 6.86 -12.20
CA THR A 145 11.28 8.07 -11.50
C THR A 145 11.80 7.74 -10.10
N SER A 146 12.60 8.62 -9.52
CA SER A 146 13.02 8.50 -8.13
C SER A 146 11.83 8.63 -7.17
N PHE A 147 11.83 7.88 -6.08
CA PHE A 147 10.79 8.05 -5.05
C PHE A 147 10.92 9.43 -4.37
N THR A 148 9.89 10.25 -4.54
CA THR A 148 9.70 11.57 -3.91
C THR A 148 8.24 11.67 -3.47
N PRO A 149 7.83 12.65 -2.65
CA PRO A 149 6.41 12.82 -2.32
C PRO A 149 5.50 13.05 -3.55
N ASP A 150 6.05 13.55 -4.65
CA ASP A 150 5.31 13.93 -5.87
C ASP A 150 5.38 12.87 -7.01
N TYR A 151 6.13 11.78 -6.82
CA TYR A 151 6.41 10.76 -7.86
C TYR A 151 5.14 10.26 -8.58
N MET A 152 4.05 10.06 -7.84
CA MET A 152 2.78 9.57 -8.39
C MET A 152 2.22 10.56 -9.41
N THR A 153 2.27 11.86 -9.09
CA THR A 153 1.81 12.94 -9.99
C THR A 153 2.71 13.08 -11.22
N GLU A 154 4.03 12.89 -11.06
CA GLU A 154 4.99 12.87 -12.18
C GLU A 154 4.70 11.70 -13.14
N LEU A 155 4.48 10.50 -12.60
CA LEU A 155 4.16 9.30 -13.37
C LEU A 155 2.79 9.42 -14.06
N GLU A 156 1.77 9.94 -13.39
CA GLU A 156 0.45 10.22 -14.00
C GLU A 156 0.54 11.23 -15.14
N THR A 157 1.34 12.28 -14.96
CA THR A 157 1.56 13.30 -16.00
C THR A 157 2.25 12.68 -17.22
N SER A 158 3.23 11.82 -16.98
CA SER A 158 3.97 11.10 -18.02
C SER A 158 3.07 10.09 -18.74
N ALA A 159 2.21 9.37 -18.02
CA ALA A 159 1.23 8.45 -18.58
C ALA A 159 0.21 9.16 -19.49
N LYS A 160 -0.29 10.34 -19.09
CA LYS A 160 -1.13 11.17 -19.95
C LYS A 160 -0.39 11.61 -21.22
N LYS A 161 0.90 11.94 -21.09
CA LYS A 161 1.73 12.28 -22.25
C LYS A 161 1.92 11.09 -23.20
N VAL A 162 2.05 9.87 -22.68
CA VAL A 162 2.07 8.64 -23.49
C VAL A 162 0.78 8.53 -24.32
N GLU A 163 -0.38 8.68 -23.69
CA GLU A 163 -1.69 8.63 -24.36
C GLU A 163 -1.81 9.70 -25.46
N GLU A 164 -1.44 10.95 -25.15
CA GLU A 164 -1.42 12.05 -26.12
C GLU A 164 -0.49 11.78 -27.30
N THR A 165 0.72 11.27 -27.04
CA THR A 165 1.72 10.98 -28.08
C THR A 165 1.23 9.85 -29.00
N ILE A 166 0.68 8.77 -28.43
CA ILE A 166 0.08 7.67 -29.21
C ILE A 166 -1.04 8.19 -30.11
N THR A 167 -1.95 8.99 -29.54
CA THR A 167 -3.07 9.57 -30.27
C THR A 167 -2.60 10.46 -31.43
N THR A 168 -1.54 11.25 -31.19
CA THR A 168 -0.95 12.12 -32.21
C THR A 168 -0.34 11.31 -33.36
N VAL A 169 0.51 10.33 -33.06
CA VAL A 169 1.14 9.45 -34.07
C VAL A 169 0.10 8.75 -34.93
N ILE A 170 -0.97 8.28 -34.30
CA ILE A 170 -2.07 7.61 -34.98
C ILE A 170 -2.79 8.53 -35.98
N ILE A 171 -3.07 9.77 -35.58
CA ILE A 171 -3.72 10.77 -36.45
C ILE A 171 -2.82 11.11 -37.64
N GLU A 172 -1.53 11.33 -37.40
CA GLU A 172 -0.56 11.68 -38.44
C GLU A 172 -0.37 10.54 -39.46
N GLN A 173 -0.35 9.28 -39.01
CA GLN A 173 -0.15 8.12 -39.88
C GLN A 173 -1.44 7.62 -40.56
N GLY A 174 -2.62 8.05 -40.10
CA GLY A 174 -3.92 7.61 -40.63
C GLY A 174 -4.31 8.19 -42.00
N ASP A 175 -3.64 9.26 -42.47
CA ASP A 175 -4.10 10.06 -43.61
C ASP A 175 -3.21 9.93 -44.89
N THR A 176 -2.11 9.16 -44.84
CA THR A 176 -1.14 9.07 -45.95
C THR A 176 -0.57 7.67 -46.19
N ASN A 177 0.06 7.47 -47.37
CA ASN A 177 1.00 6.37 -47.60
C ASN A 177 2.12 6.47 -46.56
N CYS A 178 1.95 5.78 -45.43
CA CYS A 178 2.92 5.78 -44.35
C CYS A 178 4.31 5.37 -44.89
N THR A 179 5.29 6.25 -44.67
CA THR A 179 6.69 6.07 -45.07
C THR A 179 7.60 5.79 -43.88
N GLU A 180 7.02 5.66 -42.70
CA GLU A 180 7.70 5.33 -41.45
C GLU A 180 8.12 3.86 -41.41
N ILE A 181 9.03 3.55 -40.48
CA ILE A 181 9.51 2.19 -40.24
C ILE A 181 8.35 1.27 -39.84
N LEU A 182 7.48 1.74 -38.93
CA LEU A 182 6.25 1.05 -38.52
C LEU A 182 5.06 1.98 -38.71
N CYS A 183 4.02 1.43 -39.33
CA CYS A 183 2.78 2.12 -39.62
C CYS A 183 1.66 1.57 -38.74
N PHE A 184 0.99 2.42 -37.98
CA PHE A 184 -0.04 2.01 -37.03
C PHE A 184 -1.46 2.22 -37.58
N ASN A 185 -2.37 1.30 -37.22
CA ASN A 185 -3.78 1.42 -37.57
C ASN A 185 -4.51 2.34 -36.58
N PRO A 186 -5.19 3.41 -37.05
CA PRO A 186 -5.91 4.33 -36.18
C PRO A 186 -7.15 3.74 -35.51
N ASN A 187 -7.74 2.68 -36.05
CA ASN A 187 -9.03 2.18 -35.60
C ASN A 187 -8.94 1.07 -34.53
N GLU A 188 -7.74 0.57 -34.24
CA GLU A 188 -7.49 -0.57 -33.34
C GLU A 188 -6.42 -0.25 -32.29
N THR A 189 -6.56 0.90 -31.63
CA THR A 189 -5.68 1.29 -30.52
C THR A 189 -6.44 1.40 -29.21
N SER A 190 -5.83 0.91 -28.13
CA SER A 190 -6.28 1.17 -26.76
C SER A 190 -5.08 1.46 -25.86
N VAL A 191 -5.31 2.32 -24.87
CA VAL A 191 -4.37 2.65 -23.81
C VAL A 191 -5.06 2.30 -22.49
N ASP A 192 -4.41 1.46 -21.69
CA ASP A 192 -4.90 1.01 -20.39
C ASP A 192 -4.51 2.00 -19.28
N GLU A 193 -5.10 1.82 -18.10
CA GLU A 193 -4.78 2.63 -16.93
C GLU A 193 -3.32 2.43 -16.46
N LEU A 194 -2.76 3.47 -15.83
CA LEU A 194 -1.42 3.43 -15.26
C LEU A 194 -1.35 2.44 -14.10
N ILE A 195 -0.36 1.55 -14.12
CA ILE A 195 -0.07 0.63 -13.02
C ILE A 195 1.27 1.01 -12.41
N VAL A 196 1.30 1.29 -11.10
CA VAL A 196 2.51 1.67 -10.38
C VAL A 196 3.00 0.49 -9.53
N SER A 197 4.32 0.27 -9.50
CA SER A 197 4.93 -0.88 -8.81
C SER A 197 4.96 -0.76 -7.29
N TYR A 198 4.87 0.46 -6.76
CA TYR A 198 4.88 0.75 -5.33
C TYR A 198 3.93 1.89 -5.01
N ASP A 199 3.06 1.69 -4.01
CA ASP A 199 2.21 2.73 -3.43
C ASP A 199 2.21 2.57 -1.90
N PRO A 200 2.81 3.51 -1.14
CA PRO A 200 2.87 3.42 0.31
C PRO A 200 1.48 3.48 0.96
N LEU A 201 0.49 4.10 0.31
CA LEU A 201 -0.88 4.14 0.83
C LEU A 201 -1.53 2.76 0.78
N VAL A 202 -1.31 2.00 -0.30
CA VAL A 202 -1.82 0.62 -0.41
C VAL A 202 -1.21 -0.26 0.68
N GLU A 203 0.11 -0.22 0.84
CA GLU A 203 0.82 -0.98 1.88
C GLU A 203 0.35 -0.59 3.30
N CYS A 204 0.19 0.70 3.55
CA CYS A 204 -0.34 1.24 4.81
C CYS A 204 -1.75 0.73 5.11
N GLN A 205 -2.64 0.75 4.11
CA GLN A 205 -4.02 0.29 4.25
C GLN A 205 -4.13 -1.22 4.43
N GLU A 206 -3.30 -2.01 3.75
CA GLU A 206 -3.22 -3.45 3.95
C GLU A 206 -2.75 -3.79 5.36
N THR A 207 -1.70 -3.10 5.84
CA THR A 207 -1.20 -3.24 7.22
C THR A 207 -2.23 -2.81 8.25
N ALA A 208 -3.03 -1.78 7.95
CA ALA A 208 -4.09 -1.26 8.82
C ALA A 208 -5.32 -2.19 8.92
N GLY A 209 -5.51 -3.11 7.97
CA GLY A 209 -6.60 -4.08 7.97
C GLY A 209 -7.98 -3.43 8.08
N GLU A 210 -8.74 -3.79 9.11
CA GLU A 210 -10.09 -3.26 9.34
C GLU A 210 -10.12 -1.76 9.66
N PHE A 211 -8.98 -1.18 10.09
CA PHE A 211 -8.88 0.25 10.42
C PHE A 211 -8.34 1.11 9.27
N LYS A 212 -8.22 0.56 8.06
CA LYS A 212 -7.63 1.23 6.89
C LYS A 212 -8.17 2.63 6.59
N GLU A 213 -9.44 2.90 6.90
CA GLU A 213 -10.06 4.22 6.67
C GLU A 213 -9.52 5.33 7.59
N PHE A 214 -8.81 4.95 8.67
CA PHE A 214 -8.27 5.89 9.65
C PHE A 214 -6.76 6.10 9.53
N PHE A 215 -6.09 5.30 8.69
CA PHE A 215 -4.67 5.40 8.42
C PHE A 215 -4.43 5.98 7.02
N TYR A 216 -3.41 6.82 6.91
CA TYR A 216 -3.05 7.50 5.69
C TYR A 216 -1.55 7.80 5.70
N ILE A 217 -1.03 8.20 4.54
CA ILE A 217 0.36 8.62 4.40
C ILE A 217 0.47 10.11 4.69
N ASP A 218 1.40 10.46 5.57
CA ASP A 218 1.91 11.82 5.74
C ASP A 218 3.44 11.77 5.64
N TYR A 219 4.09 12.89 5.33
CA TYR A 219 5.52 12.89 5.04
C TYR A 219 6.30 13.63 6.12
N LYS A 220 7.39 13.01 6.55
CA LYS A 220 8.37 13.62 7.44
C LYS A 220 9.76 13.45 6.85
N ASP A 221 10.45 14.56 6.59
CA ASP A 221 11.78 14.55 5.97
C ASP A 221 11.80 13.71 4.67
N GLU A 222 10.78 13.91 3.81
CA GLU A 222 10.54 13.17 2.55
C GLU A 222 10.27 11.65 2.69
N THR A 223 10.21 11.15 3.92
CA THR A 223 9.88 9.75 4.20
C THR A 223 8.38 9.59 4.43
N PRO A 224 7.70 8.63 3.77
CA PRO A 224 6.28 8.38 3.99
C PRO A 224 6.08 7.67 5.33
N GLU A 225 5.10 8.13 6.09
CA GLU A 225 4.77 7.62 7.40
C GLU A 225 3.30 7.18 7.39
N CYS A 226 3.05 5.90 7.65
CA CYS A 226 1.70 5.36 7.77
C CYS A 226 1.16 5.66 9.16
N ILE A 227 0.29 6.66 9.26
CA ILE A 227 -0.17 7.20 10.54
C ILE A 227 -1.67 7.38 10.58
N ASN A 228 -2.22 7.43 11.79
CA ASN A 228 -3.54 8.01 12.02
C ASN A 228 -3.42 9.37 12.72
N ARG A 229 -4.55 10.07 12.87
CA ARG A 229 -4.56 11.43 13.43
C ARG A 229 -4.05 11.55 14.86
N CYS A 230 -3.82 10.47 15.60
CA CYS A 230 -3.23 10.57 16.93
C CYS A 230 -1.71 10.73 16.92
N MET A 231 -1.03 10.36 15.83
CA MET A 231 0.41 10.57 15.70
C MET A 231 0.70 12.06 15.68
N GLN A 232 1.66 12.51 16.48
CA GLN A 232 1.98 13.92 16.66
C GLN A 232 3.11 14.36 15.71
N GLY A 233 3.13 15.66 15.39
CA GLY A 233 4.18 16.26 14.56
C GLY A 233 3.92 16.22 13.06
N PHE A 234 2.68 15.97 12.65
CA PHE A 234 2.25 15.96 11.26
C PHE A 234 1.13 16.99 11.04
N ASN A 235 0.92 17.42 9.80
CA ASN A 235 -0.15 18.40 9.48
C ASN A 235 -1.55 17.85 9.75
N SER A 236 -1.69 16.53 9.64
CA SER A 236 -2.92 15.79 9.84
C SER A 236 -3.20 15.41 11.30
N SER A 237 -2.26 15.69 12.21
CA SER A 237 -2.36 15.41 13.64
C SER A 237 -3.55 16.12 14.29
N LEU A 238 -4.26 15.41 15.17
CA LEU A 238 -5.31 15.95 16.00
C LEU A 238 -4.69 16.71 17.18
N ASP A 239 -4.98 18.01 17.26
CA ASP A 239 -4.63 18.80 18.44
C ASP A 239 -5.65 18.55 19.56
N CYS A 240 -5.19 17.86 20.61
CA CYS A 240 -5.99 17.61 21.80
C CYS A 240 -5.75 18.62 22.93
N ASN A 241 -5.03 19.71 22.67
CA ASN A 241 -4.60 20.68 23.68
C ASN A 241 -3.89 19.98 24.86
N GLN A 242 -4.52 19.96 26.04
CA GLN A 242 -4.01 19.29 27.25
C GLN A 242 -4.49 17.84 27.38
N GLY A 243 -5.31 17.38 26.46
CA GLY A 243 -5.80 16.01 26.40
C GLY A 243 -4.83 15.07 25.67
N LYS A 244 -5.20 13.79 25.64
CA LYS A 244 -4.46 12.75 24.93
C LYS A 244 -5.29 12.24 23.74
N CYS A 245 -4.67 12.15 22.57
CA CYS A 245 -5.30 11.45 21.45
C CYS A 245 -5.15 9.94 21.64
N LEU A 246 -6.25 9.20 21.54
CA LEU A 246 -6.27 7.74 21.49
C LEU A 246 -7.23 7.28 20.40
N PHE A 247 -6.97 6.10 19.85
CA PHE A 247 -7.85 5.47 18.89
C PHE A 247 -8.98 4.71 19.60
N GLN A 248 -10.23 5.09 19.34
CA GLN A 248 -11.39 4.42 19.89
C GLN A 248 -11.80 3.24 19.00
N GLN A 249 -11.71 2.01 19.52
CA GLN A 249 -12.02 0.77 18.78
C GLN A 249 -13.50 0.37 18.83
N SER A 250 -14.29 0.92 19.75
CA SER A 250 -15.68 0.48 19.98
C SER A 250 -16.64 1.62 20.32
N GLY A 251 -17.93 1.39 20.10
CA GLY A 251 -19.01 2.36 20.34
C GLY A 251 -19.45 3.10 19.08
N SER A 252 -20.28 4.14 19.25
CA SER A 252 -20.94 4.83 18.12
C SER A 252 -19.99 5.64 17.21
N ARG A 253 -18.70 5.76 17.57
CA ARG A 253 -17.71 6.57 16.85
C ARG A 253 -16.31 5.94 16.95
N ILE A 254 -16.01 5.01 16.06
CA ILE A 254 -14.68 4.41 15.91
C ILE A 254 -13.69 5.45 15.35
N GLY A 255 -12.41 5.34 15.70
CA GLY A 255 -11.31 6.15 15.16
C GLY A 255 -10.60 7.06 16.17
N PRO A 256 -9.67 7.92 15.72
CA PRO A 256 -8.91 8.85 16.55
C PRO A 256 -9.78 9.85 17.31
N ARG A 257 -9.55 10.00 18.63
CA ARG A 257 -10.33 10.87 19.53
C ARG A 257 -9.46 11.49 20.61
N CYS A 258 -9.78 12.73 20.97
CA CYS A 258 -9.22 13.37 22.15
C CYS A 258 -9.95 12.94 23.42
N PHE A 259 -9.16 12.58 24.42
CA PHE A 259 -9.62 12.28 25.76
C PHE A 259 -8.98 13.26 26.75
N CYS A 260 -9.81 13.81 27.63
CA CYS A 260 -9.34 14.70 28.69
C CYS A 260 -9.25 13.91 30.01
N PHE A 261 -8.24 14.24 30.81
CA PHE A 261 -8.15 13.74 32.18
C PHE A 261 -9.21 14.42 33.04
N THR A 262 -10.06 13.64 33.70
CA THR A 262 -10.93 14.16 34.78
C THR A 262 -10.33 13.91 36.17
N THR A 263 -9.40 12.95 36.28
CA THR A 263 -8.49 12.61 37.41
C THR A 263 -7.28 11.83 36.86
N ASP A 264 -6.28 11.48 37.68
CA ASP A 264 -5.08 10.71 37.26
C ASP A 264 -5.37 9.34 36.63
N THR A 265 -6.58 8.79 36.77
CA THR A 265 -6.93 7.42 36.32
C THR A 265 -8.12 7.33 35.36
N HIS A 266 -8.84 8.42 35.08
CA HIS A 266 -10.05 8.39 34.27
C HIS A 266 -10.01 9.38 33.09
N LEU A 267 -10.10 8.81 31.89
CA LEU A 267 -10.22 9.54 30.63
C LEU A 267 -11.71 9.68 30.26
N VAL A 268 -12.12 10.89 29.93
CA VAL A 268 -13.47 11.16 29.42
C VAL A 268 -13.38 11.75 28.02
N LEU A 269 -14.30 11.34 27.15
CA LEU A 269 -14.48 11.92 25.82
C LEU A 269 -14.64 13.43 25.93
N GLY A 270 -13.70 14.19 25.33
CA GLY A 270 -13.83 15.64 25.21
C GLY A 270 -15.04 15.96 24.34
N ARG A 271 -16.08 16.60 24.91
CA ARG A 271 -17.19 17.17 24.13
C ARG A 271 -16.92 18.65 23.92
N ASN A 272 -16.48 19.02 22.71
CA ASN A 272 -16.44 20.39 22.16
C ASN A 272 -15.51 21.36 22.93
N LEU A 273 -14.50 22.02 22.35
CA LEU A 273 -14.06 22.29 20.98
C LEU A 273 -12.55 22.52 21.06
#